data_AF-A0A5C4PII8-F1
#
_entry.id   AF-A0A5C4PII8-F1
#
_cell.length_a   1.000
_cell.length_b   1.000
_cell.length_c   1.000
_cell.angle_alpha   90.00
_cell.angle_beta   90.00
_cell.angle_gamma   90.00
#
_symmetry.space_group_name_H-M   'P 1'
#
loop_
_entity.id
_entity.type
_entity.pdbx_description
1 polymer ?
#
loop_
_entity_poly.entity_id
_entity_poly.type
_entity_poly.pdbx_seq_one_letter_code
_entity_poly.pdbx_strand_id
1 'polypeptide(L)'
;MEGESDDVMDLIWDRALELFIEIHESPGNPEHFDSLVHWLNESPAHMQAFNELGQIWISAGIALAREIGQPLSELEMEQPPLMMH
;
A
#
# COMPACT_ATOMS: atom_id res chain seq x y z
N MET A 1 14.01 16.16 20.82
CA MET A 1 12.73 16.08 20.09
C MET A 1 13.00 15.36 18.78
N GLU A 2 13.37 14.08 18.87
CA GLU A 2 13.53 13.17 17.72
C GLU A 2 12.64 11.93 17.96
N GLY A 3 12.62 11.40 19.18
CA GLY A 3 11.78 10.23 19.54
C GLY A 3 10.26 10.42 19.38
N GLU A 4 9.69 11.59 19.70
CA GLU A 4 8.23 11.80 19.56
C GLU A 4 7.75 11.77 18.10
N SER A 5 8.64 12.04 17.13
CA SER A 5 8.30 11.99 15.71
C SER A 5 8.35 10.57 15.17
N ASP A 6 9.32 9.77 15.60
CA ASP A 6 9.46 8.37 15.22
C ASP A 6 8.30 7.54 15.78
N ASP A 7 7.93 7.77 17.05
CA ASP A 7 6.79 7.08 17.68
C ASP A 7 5.46 7.35 16.95
N VAL A 8 5.27 8.57 16.45
CA VAL A 8 4.07 8.93 15.67
C VAL A 8 4.08 8.27 14.30
N MET A 9 5.25 8.19 13.65
CA MET A 9 5.39 7.52 12.36
C MET A 9 5.14 6.02 12.45
N ASP A 10 5.63 5.37 13.51
CA ASP A 10 5.37 3.95 13.76
C ASP A 10 3.87 3.67 13.91
N LEU A 11 3.14 4.51 14.66
CA LEU A 11 1.68 4.38 14.79
C LEU A 11 0.94 4.58 13.46
N ILE A 12 1.41 5.49 12.61
CA ILE A 12 0.85 5.69 11.27
C ILE A 12 1.05 4.45 10.41
N TRP A 13 2.24 3.84 10.47
CA TRP A 13 2.54 2.60 9.73
C TRP A 13 1.74 1.41 10.23
N ASP A 14 1.62 1.23 11.55
CA ASP A 14 0.80 0.19 12.16
C ASP A 14 -0.66 0.31 11.68
N ARG A 15 -1.21 1.52 11.72
CA ARG A 15 -2.59 1.76 11.28
C ARG A 15 -2.77 1.58 9.77
N ALA A 16 -1.78 1.98 8.96
CA ALA A 16 -1.80 1.74 7.52
C ALA A 16 -1.85 0.24 7.20
N LEU A 17 -1.05 -0.57 7.90
CA LEU A 17 -1.02 -2.02 7.74
C LEU A 17 -2.34 -2.67 8.16
N GLU A 18 -2.90 -2.26 9.31
CA GLU A 18 -4.19 -2.76 9.79
C GLU A 18 -5.31 -2.52 8.77
N LEU A 19 -5.46 -1.27 8.29
CA LEU A 19 -6.46 -0.91 7.29
C LEU A 19 -6.26 -1.66 5.97
N PHE A 20 -5.01 -1.87 5.56
CA PHE A 20 -4.69 -2.63 4.36
C PHE A 20 -5.15 -4.09 4.49
N ILE A 21 -4.89 -4.73 5.64
CA ILE A 21 -5.33 -6.10 5.91
C ILE A 21 -6.86 -6.19 5.93
N GLU A 22 -7.54 -5.28 6.64
CA GLU A 22 -9.02 -5.25 6.74
C GLU A 22 -9.70 -5.23 5.35
N ILE A 23 -9.20 -4.42 4.43
CA ILE A 23 -9.74 -4.32 3.07
C ILE A 23 -9.43 -5.58 2.26
N HIS A 24 -8.25 -6.16 2.41
CA HIS A 24 -7.87 -7.37 1.68
C HIS A 24 -8.59 -8.62 2.18
N GLU A 25 -8.87 -8.73 3.48
CA GLU A 25 -9.62 -9.85 4.05
C GLU A 25 -11.12 -9.78 3.73
N SER A 26 -11.68 -8.58 3.58
CA SER A 26 -13.09 -8.38 3.26
C SER A 26 -13.31 -7.27 2.21
N PRO A 27 -12.97 -7.52 0.93
CA PRO A 27 -13.03 -6.52 -0.14
C PRO A 27 -14.45 -6.06 -0.51
N GLY A 28 -15.48 -6.65 0.10
CA GLY A 28 -16.88 -6.26 -0.07
C GLY A 28 -17.49 -5.54 1.13
N ASN A 29 -16.75 -5.32 2.22
CA ASN A 29 -17.27 -4.62 3.39
C ASN A 29 -17.15 -3.09 3.21
N PRO A 30 -18.26 -2.35 3.03
CA PRO A 30 -18.21 -0.90 2.87
C PRO A 30 -17.63 -0.18 4.10
N GLU A 31 -17.81 -0.72 5.30
CA GLU A 31 -17.32 -0.09 6.53
C GLU A 31 -15.78 -0.01 6.59
N HIS A 32 -15.09 -1.00 6.00
CA HIS A 32 -13.62 -1.00 5.93
C HIS A 32 -13.13 0.08 4.96
N PHE A 33 -13.82 0.25 3.82
CA PHE A 33 -13.51 1.33 2.88
C PHE A 33 -13.80 2.71 3.49
N ASP A 34 -14.93 2.88 4.19
CA ASP A 34 -15.27 4.13 4.86
C ASP A 34 -14.23 4.48 5.94
N SER A 35 -13.77 3.48 6.70
CA SER A 35 -12.72 3.64 7.73
C SER A 35 -11.39 4.06 7.12
N LEU A 36 -10.98 3.45 6.00
CA LEU A 36 -9.79 3.87 5.26
C LEU A 36 -9.94 5.31 4.74
N VAL A 37 -11.03 5.61 4.03
CA VAL A 37 -11.25 6.95 3.46
C VAL A 37 -11.27 8.01 4.56
N HIS A 38 -11.88 7.74 5.71
CA HIS A 38 -11.87 8.64 6.83
C HIS A 38 -10.44 8.92 7.30
N TRP A 39 -9.68 7.87 7.61
CA TRP A 39 -8.31 7.98 8.10
C TRP A 39 -7.37 8.69 7.10
N LEU A 40 -7.47 8.39 5.81
CA LEU A 40 -6.67 9.03 4.75
C LEU A 40 -6.91 10.54 4.65
N ASN A 41 -8.10 11.02 5.01
CA ASN A 41 -8.46 12.44 4.95
C ASN A 41 -8.00 13.25 6.18
N GLU A 42 -7.56 12.60 7.25
CA GLU A 42 -7.13 13.28 8.49
C GLU A 42 -5.76 13.94 8.36
N SER A 43 -4.86 13.36 7.55
CA SER A 43 -3.47 13.83 7.44
C SER A 43 -2.82 13.43 6.11
N PRO A 44 -2.04 14.33 5.47
CA PRO A 44 -1.20 13.96 4.34
C PRO A 44 -0.22 12.82 4.62
N ALA A 45 0.24 12.68 5.88
CA ALA A 45 1.16 11.62 6.28
C ALA A 45 0.50 10.23 6.22
N HIS A 46 -0.81 10.14 6.50
CA HIS A 46 -1.57 8.89 6.38
C HIS A 46 -1.64 8.43 4.92
N MET A 47 -1.97 9.38 4.02
CA MET A 47 -1.99 9.12 2.58
C MET A 47 -0.62 8.69 2.05
N GLN A 48 0.46 9.35 2.52
CA GLN A 48 1.81 8.98 2.14
C GLN A 48 2.15 7.55 2.60
N ALA A 49 1.94 7.23 3.87
CA ALA A 49 2.25 5.90 4.43
C ALA A 49 1.45 4.78 3.73
N PHE A 50 0.16 4.99 3.47
CA PHE A 50 -0.67 4.00 2.78
C PHE A 50 -0.23 3.78 1.33
N ASN A 51 0.16 4.84 0.62
CA ASN A 51 0.69 4.73 -0.74
C ASN A 51 2.04 3.99 -0.77
N GLU A 52 2.94 4.30 0.18
CA GLU A 52 4.21 3.59 0.30
C GLU A 52 4.01 2.10 0.62
N LEU A 53 3.08 1.77 1.51
CA LEU A 53 2.69 0.38 1.79
C LEU A 53 2.19 -0.34 0.52
N GLY A 54 1.33 0.30 -0.27
CA GLY A 54 0.84 -0.27 -1.53
C GLY A 54 1.96 -0.51 -2.54
N GLN A 55 2.93 0.39 -2.65
CA GLN A 55 4.10 0.22 -3.52
C GLN A 55 4.99 -0.94 -3.06
N ILE A 56 5.22 -1.09 -1.75
CA ILE A 56 5.95 -2.21 -1.18
C ILE A 56 5.25 -3.53 -1.52
N TRP A 57 3.93 -3.60 -1.33
CA TRP A 57 3.13 -4.79 -1.62
C TRP A 57 3.21 -5.20 -3.09
N ILE A 58 3.02 -4.25 -4.02
CA ILE A 58 3.14 -4.50 -5.46
C ILE A 58 4.55 -4.99 -5.82
N SER A 59 5.58 -4.32 -5.29
CA SER A 59 6.98 -4.65 -5.58
C SER A 59 7.34 -6.04 -5.07
N ALA A 60 6.88 -6.40 -3.87
CA ALA A 60 7.05 -7.73 -3.29
C ALA A 60 6.34 -8.80 -4.13
N GLY A 61 5.10 -8.56 -4.55
CA GLY A 61 4.36 -9.46 -5.43
C GLY A 61 5.08 -9.72 -6.76
N ILE A 62 5.60 -8.67 -7.38
CA ILE A 62 6.40 -8.78 -8.62
C ILE A 62 7.66 -9.60 -8.40
N ALA A 63 8.42 -9.32 -7.33
CA ALA A 63 9.64 -10.04 -7.00
C ALA A 63 9.37 -11.53 -6.76
N LEU A 64 8.31 -11.85 -6.01
CA LEU A 64 7.90 -13.23 -5.73
C LEU A 64 7.49 -13.97 -7.00
N ALA A 65 6.66 -13.35 -7.85
CA ALA A 65 6.24 -13.95 -9.11
C ALA A 65 7.43 -14.31 -10.02
N ARG A 66 8.46 -13.44 -10.06
CA ARG A 66 9.72 -13.71 -10.77
C ARG A 66 10.46 -14.91 -10.17
N GLU A 67 10.56 -14.98 -8.85
CA GLU A 67 11.26 -16.07 -8.15
C GLU A 67 10.60 -17.44 -8.40
N ILE A 68 9.27 -17.49 -8.41
CA ILE A 68 8.52 -18.74 -8.65
C ILE A 68 8.31 -19.06 -10.14
N GLY A 69 8.89 -18.27 -11.05
CA GLY A 69 8.80 -18.46 -12.50
C GLY A 69 7.39 -18.25 -13.06
N GLN A 70 6.53 -17.50 -12.38
CA GLN A 70 5.19 -17.18 -12.89
C GLN A 70 5.26 -15.99 -13.86
N PRO A 71 4.56 -16.06 -15.00
CA PRO A 71 4.53 -14.95 -15.94
C PRO A 71 3.78 -13.76 -15.33
N LEU A 72 4.45 -12.61 -15.29
CA LEU A 72 3.86 -11.32 -14.91
C LEU A 72 2.89 -10.77 -15.98
N SER A 73 2.58 -11.56 -17.01
CA SER A 73 1.89 -11.14 -18.22
C SER A 73 0.46 -10.64 -18.01
N GLU A 74 -0.14 -10.87 -16.85
CA GLU A 74 -1.43 -10.26 -16.48
C GLU A 74 -1.29 -8.88 -15.80
N LEU A 75 -0.09 -8.54 -15.27
CA LEU A 75 0.19 -7.28 -14.56
C LEU A 75 1.00 -6.28 -15.41
N GLU A 76 1.80 -6.75 -16.37
CA GLU A 76 2.68 -5.90 -17.21
C GLU A 76 1.98 -5.30 -18.45
N MET A 77 0.76 -5.75 -18.79
CA MET A 77 0.08 -5.35 -20.04
C MET A 77 -0.51 -3.93 -20.04
N GLU A 78 -0.57 -3.23 -18.90
CA GLU A 78 -1.17 -1.88 -18.84
C GLU A 78 -0.14 -0.74 -18.69
N GLN A 79 1.16 -1.01 -18.62
CA GLN A 79 2.15 0.07 -18.62
C GLN A 79 2.76 0.26 -20.02
N PRO A 80 2.50 1.39 -20.70
CA PRO A 80 3.19 1.69 -21.94
C PRO A 80 4.70 1.77 -21.68
N PRO A 81 5.54 1.34 -22.65
CA PRO A 81 6.98 1.29 -22.45
C PRO A 81 7.51 2.68 -22.12
N LEU A 82 8.28 2.78 -21.03
CA LEU A 82 9.04 3.98 -20.70
C LEU A 82 10.04 4.24 -21.83
N MET A 83 9.70 5.17 -22.73
CA MET A 83 10.63 5.67 -23.73
C MET A 83 11.75 6.42 -23.00
N MET A 84 12.91 5.79 -22.92
CA MET A 84 14.15 6.43 -22.53
C MET A 84 14.60 7.34 -23.68
N HIS A 85 14.64 8.65 -23.45
CA HIS A 85 15.28 9.64 -24.31
C HIS A 85 16.67 9.98 -23.77
#